data_AF-A0A849VLI2-F1
#
_entry.id   AF-A0A849VLI2-F1
#
_cell.length_a   1.000
_cell.length_b   1.000
_cell.length_c   1.000
_cell.angle_alpha   90.00
_cell.angle_beta   90.00
_cell.angle_gamma   90.00
#
_symmetry.space_group_name_H-M   'P 1'
#
loop_
_entity.id
_entity.type
_entity.pdbx_description
1 polymer ?
#
loop_
_entity_poly.entity_id
_entity_poly.type
_entity_poly.pdbx_seq_one_letter_code
_entity_poly.pdbx_strand_id
1 'polypeptide(L)'
;MADLATLEQVKQGLRVDADNTDDDALLTLLIKAASERIAGYIKSDIPDPVPNAMVVATILLVGHLYQNTDSDPDKAFDLGTLPYPVTALIYHLRDPALA
;
A
#
# COMPACT_ATOMS: atom_id res chain seq x y z
N MET A 1 -13.67 -2.67 -4.48
CA MET A 1 -12.91 -3.32 -3.39
C MET A 1 -12.83 -2.33 -2.24
N ALA A 2 -12.68 -2.81 -1.00
CA ALA A 2 -12.54 -1.95 0.16
C ALA A 2 -11.12 -1.36 0.23
N ASP A 3 -11.01 -0.11 0.66
CA ASP A 3 -9.72 0.55 0.89
C ASP A 3 -9.06 -0.04 2.14
N LEU A 4 -7.78 -0.45 2.04
CA LEU A 4 -7.07 -1.08 3.17
C LEU A 4 -6.60 -0.09 4.24
N ALA A 5 -6.55 1.20 3.89
CA ALA A 5 -6.18 2.28 4.79
C ALA A 5 -7.05 3.51 4.49
N THR A 6 -7.32 4.32 5.52
CA THR A 6 -8.05 5.58 5.35
C THR A 6 -7.11 6.69 4.88
N LEU A 7 -7.68 7.74 4.27
CA LEU A 7 -6.92 8.92 3.85
C LEU A 7 -6.20 9.58 5.03
N GLU A 8 -6.84 9.67 6.20
CA GLU A 8 -6.23 10.22 7.42
C GLU A 8 -5.01 9.40 7.88
N GLN A 9 -5.11 8.07 7.88
CA GLN A 9 -3.99 7.19 8.25
C GLN A 9 -2.80 7.38 7.30
N VAL A 10 -3.08 7.56 6.01
CA VAL A 10 -2.06 7.77 4.98
C VAL A 10 -1.43 9.15 5.13
N LYS A 11 -2.21 10.22 5.31
CA LYS A 11 -1.68 11.57 5.57
C LYS A 11 -0.77 11.57 6.80
N GLN A 12 -1.23 10.95 7.89
CA GLN A 12 -0.44 10.82 9.12
C GLN A 12 0.87 10.05 8.88
N GLY A 13 0.82 8.96 8.11
CA GLY A 13 1.99 8.16 7.76
C GLY A 13 3.00 8.88 6.88
N LEU A 14 2.53 9.72 5.95
CA LEU A 14 3.36 10.51 5.04
C LEU A 14 3.81 11.86 5.61
N ARG A 15 3.36 12.20 6.82
CA ARG A 15 3.58 13.52 7.45
C ARG A 15 3.06 14.67 6.58
N VAL A 16 1.93 14.44 5.90
CA VAL A 16 1.17 15.48 5.20
C VAL A 16 0.25 16.15 6.22
N ASP A 17 0.17 17.48 6.18
CA ASP A 17 -0.75 18.22 7.05
C ASP A 17 -2.20 17.79 6.81
N ALA A 18 -2.95 17.58 7.89
CA ALA A 18 -4.33 17.11 7.82
C ALA A 18 -5.24 18.08 7.02
N ASP A 19 -4.95 19.38 7.11
CA ASP A 19 -5.69 20.46 6.45
C ASP A 19 -5.26 20.66 4.97
N ASN A 20 -4.17 20.02 4.52
CA ASN A 20 -3.78 20.05 3.13
C ASN A 20 -4.72 19.15 2.32
N THR A 21 -5.45 19.74 1.38
CA THR A 21 -6.43 19.05 0.53
C THR A 21 -6.02 18.98 -0.95
N ASP A 22 -4.87 19.57 -1.32
CA ASP A 22 -4.42 19.65 -2.70
C ASP A 22 -4.13 18.26 -3.28
N ASP A 23 -3.61 17.35 -2.44
CA ASP A 23 -3.23 15.99 -2.84
C ASP A 23 -4.28 14.93 -2.50
N ASP A 24 -5.44 15.29 -1.95
CA ASP A 24 -6.43 14.32 -1.46
C ASP A 24 -6.95 13.40 -2.57
N ALA A 25 -7.17 13.97 -3.76
CA ALA A 25 -7.61 13.22 -4.92
C ALA A 25 -6.53 12.21 -5.38
N LEU A 26 -5.27 12.63 -5.38
CA LEU A 26 -4.14 11.78 -5.77
C LEU A 26 -3.90 10.67 -4.72
N LEU A 27 -3.85 11.03 -3.44
CA LEU A 27 -3.67 10.08 -2.34
C LEU A 27 -4.79 9.04 -2.32
N THR A 28 -6.04 9.44 -2.54
CA THR A 28 -7.17 8.51 -2.66
C THR A 28 -6.99 7.52 -3.81
N LEU A 29 -6.49 7.98 -4.96
CA LEU A 29 -6.20 7.11 -6.10
C LEU A 29 -5.06 6.14 -5.79
N LEU A 30 -3.99 6.62 -5.16
CA LEU A 30 -2.84 5.80 -4.77
C LEU A 30 -3.22 4.75 -3.72
N ILE A 31 -4.08 5.08 -2.76
CA ILE A 31 -4.60 4.14 -1.77
C ILE A 31 -5.35 2.99 -2.45
N LYS A 32 -6.18 3.30 -3.45
CA LYS A 32 -6.92 2.27 -4.22
C LYS A 32 -5.96 1.37 -4.98
N ALA A 33 -5.01 1.95 -5.72
CA ALA A 33 -4.01 1.19 -6.46
C ALA A 33 -3.14 0.32 -5.55
N ALA A 34 -2.71 0.85 -4.39
CA ALA A 34 -1.95 0.11 -3.39
C ALA A 34 -2.77 -1.04 -2.80
N SER A 35 -4.05 -0.80 -2.49
CA SER A 35 -4.97 -1.81 -1.96
C SER A 35 -5.19 -2.96 -2.94
N GLU A 36 -5.41 -2.65 -4.22
CA GLU A 36 -5.53 -3.65 -5.29
C GLU A 36 -4.27 -4.48 -5.43
N ARG A 37 -3.11 -3.83 -5.37
CA ARG A 37 -1.81 -4.51 -5.51
C ARG A 37 -1.51 -5.45 -4.34
N ILE A 38 -1.79 -5.01 -3.11
CA ILE A 38 -1.61 -5.82 -1.89
C ILE A 38 -2.60 -7.00 -1.89
N ALA A 39 -3.87 -6.76 -2.21
CA ALA A 39 -4.87 -7.82 -2.33
C ALA A 39 -4.46 -8.87 -3.37
N GLY A 40 -4.00 -8.42 -4.55
CA GLY A 40 -3.52 -9.31 -5.61
C GLY A 40 -2.24 -10.08 -5.23
N TYR A 41 -1.43 -9.55 -4.31
CA TYR A 41 -0.23 -10.24 -3.82
C TYR A 41 -0.57 -11.34 -2.80
N ILE A 42 -1.48 -11.05 -1.86
CA ILE A 42 -1.88 -11.99 -0.80
C ILE A 42 -2.63 -13.20 -1.41
N LYS A 43 -3.47 -12.95 -2.44
CA LYS A 43 -4.31 -13.96 -3.11
C LYS A 43 -5.24 -14.74 -2.16
N SER A 44 -5.54 -14.18 -0.98
CA SER A 44 -6.47 -14.75 0.00
C SER A 44 -7.49 -13.70 0.43
N ASP A 45 -8.51 -14.13 1.19
CA ASP A 45 -9.51 -13.22 1.73
C ASP A 45 -8.88 -12.24 2.74
N ILE A 46 -9.28 -10.98 2.60
CA ILE A 46 -8.81 -9.90 3.48
C ILE A 46 -9.63 -9.96 4.78
N PRO A 47 -8.98 -10.13 5.95
CA PRO A 47 -9.70 -10.16 7.23
C PRO A 47 -10.41 -8.83 7.50
N ASP A 48 -11.60 -8.89 8.08
CA ASP A 48 -12.31 -7.74 8.66
C ASP A 48 -12.37 -7.91 10.19
N PRO A 49 -11.70 -7.06 10.98
CA PRO A 49 -11.02 -5.82 10.59
C PRO A 49 -9.67 -6.03 9.88
N VAL A 50 -9.32 -5.08 9.01
CA VAL A 50 -8.06 -5.09 8.25
C VAL A 50 -6.87 -5.15 9.22
N PRO A 51 -5.94 -6.12 9.08
CA PRO A 51 -4.78 -6.21 9.94
C PRO A 51 -3.88 -4.98 9.83
N ASN A 52 -3.35 -4.51 10.97
CA ASN A 52 -2.43 -3.36 11.02
C ASN A 52 -1.22 -3.52 10.07
N ALA A 53 -0.77 -4.75 9.83
CA ALA A 53 0.31 -5.02 8.87
C ALA A 53 -0.06 -4.62 7.44
N MET A 54 -1.31 -4.85 7.01
CA MET A 54 -1.80 -4.44 5.68
C MET A 54 -1.99 -2.92 5.60
N VAL A 55 -2.45 -2.29 6.68
CA VAL A 55 -2.56 -0.83 6.77
C VAL A 55 -1.19 -0.17 6.59
N VAL A 56 -0.18 -0.61 7.37
CA VAL A 56 1.18 -0.07 7.27
C VAL A 56 1.82 -0.37 5.92
N ALA A 57 1.62 -1.56 5.37
CA ALA A 57 2.08 -1.91 4.03
C ALA A 57 1.49 -0.99 2.95
N THR A 58 0.22 -0.63 3.07
CA THR A 58 -0.46 0.32 2.18
C THR A 58 0.16 1.71 2.28
N ILE A 59 0.41 2.21 3.50
CA ILE A 59 1.05 3.52 3.73
C ILE A 59 2.44 3.57 3.08
N LEU A 60 3.25 2.52 3.27
CA LEU A 60 4.60 2.45 2.70
C LEU A 60 4.57 2.43 1.17
N LEU A 61 3.64 1.67 0.58
CA LEU A 61 3.49 1.60 -0.88
C LEU A 61 3.00 2.94 -1.46
N VAL A 62 2.03 3.58 -0.82
CA VAL A 62 1.55 4.92 -1.23
C VAL A 62 2.67 5.95 -1.13
N GLY A 63 3.45 5.94 -0.05
CA GLY A 63 4.58 6.84 0.11
C GLY A 63 5.64 6.65 -0.98
N HIS A 64 5.92 5.40 -1.35
CA HIS A 64 6.82 5.11 -2.45
C HIS A 64 6.28 5.60 -3.79
N LEU A 65 5.00 5.37 -4.08
CA LEU A 65 4.36 5.85 -5.32
C LEU A 65 4.25 7.37 -5.40
N TYR A 66 4.01 8.03 -4.27
CA TYR A 66 3.88 9.48 -4.19
C TYR A 66 5.22 10.20 -4.32
N GLN A 67 6.29 9.64 -3.74
CA GLN A 67 7.64 10.22 -3.81
C GLN A 67 8.34 9.93 -5.16
N ASN A 68 8.08 8.76 -5.74
CA ASN A 68 8.81 8.24 -6.90
C ASN A 68 7.89 8.03 -8.11
N THR A 69 7.19 9.08 -8.54
CA THR A 69 6.25 9.01 -9.67
C THR A 69 6.93 8.72 -11.01
N ASP A 70 8.19 9.14 -11.19
CA ASP A 70 8.90 9.15 -12.49
C ASP A 70 10.19 8.33 -12.49
N SER A 71 10.59 7.74 -11.35
CA SER A 71 11.84 7.00 -11.27
C SER A 71 11.67 5.79 -10.38
N ASP A 72 12.17 4.65 -10.84
CA ASP A 72 12.35 3.47 -10.01
C ASP A 72 13.84 3.32 -9.66
N PRO A 73 14.36 4.13 -8.71
CA PRO A 73 15.78 4.13 -8.39
C PRO A 73 16.27 2.78 -7.84
N ASP A 74 15.35 2.00 -7.24
CA ASP A 74 15.67 0.76 -6.52
C ASP A 74 15.20 -0.52 -7.23
N LYS A 75 14.66 -0.42 -8.46
CA LYS A 75 13.97 -1.53 -9.15
C LYS A 75 12.84 -2.15 -8.31
N ALA A 76 12.22 -1.33 -7.46
CA ALA A 76 11.16 -1.72 -6.55
C ALA A 76 9.87 -2.14 -7.28
N PHE A 77 9.76 -1.85 -8.59
CA PHE A 77 8.67 -2.28 -9.47
C PHE A 77 9.04 -3.45 -10.39
N ASP A 78 10.11 -4.20 -10.11
CA ASP A 78 10.40 -5.42 -10.86
C ASP A 78 9.16 -6.34 -10.92
N LEU A 79 8.87 -6.82 -12.13
CA LEU A 79 7.63 -7.52 -12.44
C LEU A 79 7.45 -8.73 -11.50
N GLY A 80 6.38 -8.70 -10.72
CA GLY A 80 5.99 -9.79 -9.81
C GLY A 80 6.37 -9.57 -8.35
N THR A 81 7.26 -8.62 -8.02
CA THR A 81 7.64 -8.30 -6.65
C THR A 81 7.01 -7.00 -6.14
N LEU A 82 6.84 -6.91 -4.82
CA LEU A 82 6.53 -5.65 -4.14
C LEU A 82 7.79 -5.14 -3.45
N PRO A 83 7.89 -3.82 -3.15
CA PRO A 83 8.99 -3.29 -2.39
C PRO A 83 9.25 -4.14 -1.13
N TYR A 84 10.51 -4.44 -0.86
CA TYR A 84 10.92 -5.31 0.25
C TYR A 84 10.23 -5.01 1.60
N PRO A 85 10.12 -3.74 2.07
CA PRO A 85 9.45 -3.45 3.34
C PRO A 85 7.95 -3.76 3.32
N VAL A 86 7.28 -3.63 2.17
CA VAL A 86 5.87 -3.99 2.00
C VAL A 86 5.72 -5.50 2.08
N THR A 87 6.56 -6.23 1.33
CA THR A 87 6.56 -7.70 1.30
C THR A 87 6.85 -8.30 2.67
N ALA A 88 7.83 -7.79 3.41
CA ALA A 88 8.20 -8.30 4.73
C ALA A 88 7.04 -8.26 5.75
N LEU A 89 6.15 -7.26 5.64
CA LEU A 89 5.00 -7.10 6.51
C LEU A 89 3.87 -8.06 6.17
N ILE A 90 3.64 -8.37 4.89
CA ILE A 90 2.48 -9.16 4.45
C ILE A 90 2.83 -10.59 4.04
N TYR A 91 4.11 -10.96 4.02
CA TYR A 91 4.56 -12.29 3.57
C TYR A 91 3.88 -13.44 4.32
N HIS A 92 3.67 -13.28 5.62
CA HIS A 92 3.03 -14.28 6.49
C HIS A 92 1.53 -14.43 6.26
N LEU A 93 0.89 -13.46 5.59
CA LEU A 93 -0.54 -13.44 5.29
C LEU A 93 -0.85 -14.05 3.92
N ARG A 94 0.19 -14.30 3.10
CA ARG A 94 0.05 -14.99 1.82
C ARG A 94 -0.36 -16.44 2.07
N ASP A 95 -1.30 -16.94 1.28
CA ASP A 95 -1.61 -18.38 1.26
C ASP A 95 -0.42 -19.15 0.65
N PRO A 96 0.31 -19.97 1.44
CA PRO A 96 1.45 -20.73 0.93
C PRO A 96 1.05 -21.84 -0.06
N ALA A 97 -0.24 -22.17 -0.18
CA ALA A 97 -0.74 -23.21 -1.09
C ALA A 97 -0.90 -22.75 -2.55
N LEU A 98 -0.84 -21.44 -2.83
CA LEU A 98 -1.02 -20.85 -4.17
C LEU A 98 0.32 -20.41 -4.80
N ALA A 99 1.36 -21.24 -4.64
CA ALA A 99 2.71 -21.03 -5.18
C ALA A 99 2.75 -21.08 -6.72
#